data_AF-A0A7S2H846-F1
#
_entry.id   AF-A0A7S2H846-F1
#
_cell.length_a   1.000
_cell.length_b   1.000
_cell.length_c   1.000
_cell.angle_alpha   90.00
_cell.angle_beta   90.00
_cell.angle_gamma   90.00
#
_symmetry.space_group_name_H-M   'P 1'
#
loop_
_entity.id
_entity.type
_entity.pdbx_description
1 polymer ?
#
loop_
_entity_poly.entity_id
_entity_poly.type
_entity_poly.pdbx_seq_one_letter_code
_entity_poly.pdbx_strand_id
1 'polypeptide(L)'
;ASVISDSYHGLFPDGFQGPVFNSLAVCDLDIMRPELKDLCHRGDITIPDVFEHAIKEFPNVAFASVASKFEEVQLNFFNEAAMSMGKPANTSLIGFYPRVRNTLDRQNRYPNFVSCLVPLRHHSFHTCSAFFDRPVGAGYTSLADWERQFVADTPHSRLRSVCLDGKNETAVTLCDKSVGLKEFVRPN
;
A
#
# COMPACT_ATOMS: atom_id res chain seq x y z
N ALA A 1 16.28 -7.07 9.04
CA ALA A 1 15.37 -5.98 9.46
C ALA A 1 14.08 -6.10 8.66
N SER A 2 12.97 -5.58 9.19
CA SER A 2 11.65 -5.73 8.59
C SER A 2 10.88 -4.42 8.76
N VAL A 3 10.14 -4.02 7.73
CA VAL A 3 9.38 -2.76 7.68
C VAL A 3 7.93 -3.07 7.36
N ILE A 4 7.00 -2.49 8.12
CA ILE A 4 5.56 -2.57 7.85
C ILE A 4 5.03 -1.14 7.69
N SER A 5 4.35 -0.85 6.57
CA SER A 5 3.58 0.38 6.38
C SER A 5 2.10 0.12 6.62
N ASP A 6 1.43 0.95 7.41
CA ASP A 6 0.02 0.83 7.75
C ASP A 6 -0.83 1.89 7.06
N SER A 7 -1.81 1.45 6.28
CA SER A 7 -2.98 2.25 5.85
C SER A 7 -2.68 3.55 5.08
N TYR A 8 -1.45 3.78 4.65
CA TYR A 8 -1.08 4.95 3.86
C TYR A 8 -0.23 4.56 2.65
N HIS A 9 -0.84 4.62 1.47
CA HIS A 9 -0.19 4.28 0.20
C HIS A 9 0.17 5.51 -0.63
N GLY A 10 0.04 6.73 -0.07
CA GLY A 10 0.42 7.94 -0.77
C GLY A 10 -0.33 8.17 -2.08
N LEU A 11 -1.62 7.82 -2.09
CA LEU A 11 -2.48 7.94 -3.26
C LEU A 11 -3.09 9.34 -3.31
N PHE A 12 -2.71 10.10 -4.32
CA PHE A 12 -3.21 11.45 -4.58
C PHE A 12 -3.47 11.65 -6.07
N PRO A 13 -4.25 12.67 -6.46
CA PRO A 13 -4.43 13.02 -7.86
C PRO A 13 -3.10 13.34 -8.54
N ASP A 14 -3.01 13.01 -9.83
CA ASP A 14 -1.83 13.33 -10.63
C ASP A 14 -1.55 14.84 -10.62
N GLY A 15 -0.29 15.18 -10.43
CA GLY A 15 0.19 16.56 -10.30
C GLY A 15 0.02 17.18 -8.92
N PHE A 16 -0.44 16.45 -7.89
CA PHE A 16 -0.55 16.98 -6.54
C PHE A 16 0.77 16.86 -5.75
N GLN A 17 1.35 15.67 -5.68
CA GLN A 17 2.45 15.37 -4.75
C GLN A 17 3.75 16.11 -5.10
N GLY A 18 4.16 16.14 -6.36
CA GLY A 18 5.40 16.81 -6.77
C GLY A 18 5.48 18.28 -6.36
N PRO A 19 4.47 19.12 -6.68
CA PRO A 19 4.45 20.51 -6.20
C PRO A 19 4.50 20.65 -4.68
N VAL A 20 3.86 19.75 -3.93
CA VAL A 20 3.91 19.74 -2.46
C VAL A 20 5.30 19.37 -1.95
N PHE A 21 5.95 18.36 -2.53
CA PHE A 21 7.31 17.99 -2.18
C PHE A 21 8.29 19.15 -2.43
N ASN A 22 8.14 19.82 -3.57
CA ASN A 22 8.98 20.95 -3.93
C ASN A 22 8.75 22.17 -3.01
N SER A 23 7.48 22.50 -2.69
CA SER A 23 7.16 23.64 -1.83
C SER A 23 7.64 23.47 -0.38
N LEU A 24 7.75 22.23 0.08
CA LEU A 24 8.27 21.88 1.40
C LEU A 24 9.81 21.65 1.41
N ALA A 25 10.50 21.96 0.30
CA ALA A 25 11.94 21.71 0.13
C ALA A 25 12.36 20.25 0.38
N VAL A 26 11.44 19.29 0.20
CA VAL A 26 11.71 17.85 0.38
C VAL A 26 12.69 17.36 -0.68
N CYS A 27 12.61 17.91 -1.90
CA CYS A 27 13.48 17.52 -3.02
C CYS A 27 14.97 17.69 -2.72
N ASP A 28 15.34 18.66 -1.88
CA ASP A 28 16.74 18.99 -1.61
C ASP A 28 17.34 18.17 -0.44
N LEU A 29 16.50 17.51 0.35
CA LEU A 29 16.95 16.74 1.52
C LEU A 29 17.93 15.62 1.12
N ASP A 30 18.90 15.35 2.00
CA ASP A 30 19.93 14.32 1.77
C ASP A 30 19.37 12.90 1.72
N ILE A 31 18.16 12.69 2.24
CA ILE A 31 17.45 11.41 2.14
C ILE A 31 16.99 11.10 0.71
N MET A 32 16.88 12.13 -0.15
CA MET A 32 16.50 11.97 -1.55
C MET A 32 17.73 11.52 -2.35
N ARG A 33 17.71 10.29 -2.87
CA ARG A 33 18.74 9.82 -3.81
C ARG A 33 18.67 10.58 -5.14
N PRO A 34 19.77 10.61 -5.92
CA PRO A 34 19.80 11.36 -7.18
C PRO A 34 18.61 11.10 -8.10
N GLU A 35 18.21 9.83 -8.30
CA GLU A 35 17.04 9.52 -9.14
C GLU A 35 15.71 10.08 -8.60
N LEU A 36 15.54 10.12 -7.28
CA LEU A 36 14.35 10.67 -6.63
C LEU A 36 14.39 12.19 -6.64
N LYS A 37 15.57 12.82 -6.50
CA LYS A 37 15.73 14.28 -6.63
C LYS A 37 15.28 14.75 -8.01
N ASP A 38 15.74 14.06 -9.06
CA ASP A 38 15.37 14.40 -10.44
C ASP A 38 13.85 14.27 -10.65
N LEU A 39 13.24 13.17 -10.19
CA LEU A 39 11.78 13.01 -10.24
C LEU A 39 11.04 14.10 -9.46
N CYS A 40 11.58 14.49 -8.30
CA CYS A 40 11.00 15.49 -7.41
C CYS A 40 11.00 16.88 -8.04
N HIS A 41 12.15 17.33 -8.57
CA HIS A 41 12.26 18.64 -9.20
C HIS A 41 11.48 18.75 -10.52
N ARG A 42 11.20 17.63 -11.20
CA ARG A 42 10.26 17.60 -12.33
C ARG A 42 8.79 17.71 -11.91
N GLY A 43 8.48 17.53 -10.62
CA GLY A 43 7.12 17.50 -10.11
C GLY A 43 6.39 16.17 -10.33
N ASP A 44 7.12 15.12 -10.72
CA ASP A 44 6.57 13.80 -11.04
C ASP A 44 6.60 12.83 -9.85
N ILE A 45 7.27 13.20 -8.76
CA ILE A 45 7.45 12.29 -7.63
C ILE A 45 6.15 12.01 -6.88
N THR A 46 6.02 10.76 -6.44
CA THR A 46 4.98 10.30 -5.54
C THR A 46 5.58 9.56 -4.34
N ILE A 47 4.84 9.51 -3.23
CA ILE A 47 5.22 8.72 -2.05
C ILE A 47 5.45 7.22 -2.40
N PRO A 48 4.62 6.57 -3.26
CA PRO A 48 4.93 5.25 -3.79
C PRO A 48 6.32 5.11 -4.42
N ASP A 49 6.82 6.14 -5.09
CA ASP A 49 8.15 6.08 -5.73
C ASP A 49 9.27 6.07 -4.69
N VAL A 50 9.12 6.86 -3.62
CA VAL A 50 10.05 6.87 -2.49
C VAL A 50 10.09 5.50 -1.80
N PHE A 51 8.91 4.91 -1.58
CA PHE A 51 8.81 3.59 -0.94
C PHE A 51 9.35 2.46 -1.83
N GLU A 52 9.04 2.48 -3.14
CA GLU A 52 9.57 1.52 -4.11
C GLU A 52 11.08 1.61 -4.26
N HIS A 53 11.63 2.82 -4.25
CA HIS A 53 13.07 3.04 -4.21
C HIS A 53 13.69 2.41 -2.96
N ALA A 54 13.08 2.56 -1.78
CA ALA A 54 13.56 1.92 -0.56
C ALA A 54 13.52 0.37 -0.64
N ILE A 55 12.44 -0.21 -1.17
CA ILE A 55 12.34 -1.67 -1.39
C ILE A 55 13.49 -2.16 -2.27
N LYS A 56 13.77 -1.43 -3.37
CA LYS A 56 14.83 -1.77 -4.34
C LYS A 56 16.23 -1.65 -3.75
N GLU A 57 16.50 -0.59 -2.99
CA GLU A 57 17.81 -0.29 -2.39
C GLU A 57 18.20 -1.30 -1.29
N PHE A 58 17.20 -1.84 -0.58
CA PHE A 58 17.43 -2.75 0.55
C PHE A 58 16.87 -4.16 0.28
N PRO A 59 17.43 -4.93 -0.67
CA PRO A 59 16.90 -6.25 -1.05
C PRO A 59 16.95 -7.29 0.09
N ASN A 60 17.78 -7.06 1.11
CA ASN A 60 17.90 -7.91 2.30
C ASN A 60 16.95 -7.50 3.45
N VAL A 61 16.16 -6.45 3.26
CA VAL A 61 15.13 -6.00 4.21
C VAL A 61 13.78 -6.41 3.65
N ALA A 62 12.94 -7.05 4.47
CA ALA A 62 11.57 -7.31 4.09
C ALA A 62 10.69 -6.10 4.31
N PHE A 63 9.82 -5.85 3.35
CA PHE A 63 8.82 -4.80 3.37
C PHE A 63 7.44 -5.41 3.31
N ALA A 64 6.54 -4.85 4.08
CA ALA A 64 5.14 -5.20 4.12
C ALA A 64 4.28 -3.94 4.06
N SER A 65 3.11 -4.05 3.44
CA SER A 65 2.06 -3.05 3.60
C SER A 65 0.75 -3.68 4.06
N VAL A 66 0.18 -3.16 5.13
CA VAL A 66 -1.20 -3.46 5.55
C VAL A 66 -2.10 -2.38 4.97
N ALA A 67 -3.07 -2.79 4.18
CA ALA A 67 -3.89 -1.91 3.34
C ALA A 67 -5.37 -2.21 3.55
N SER A 68 -6.18 -1.16 3.52
CA SER A 68 -7.65 -1.28 3.48
C SER A 68 -8.13 -1.19 2.02
N LYS A 69 -9.02 -2.11 1.60
CA LYS A 69 -9.63 -2.06 0.25
C LYS A 69 -10.42 -0.78 0.02
N PHE A 70 -11.05 -0.27 1.07
CA PHE A 70 -11.98 0.83 1.03
C PHE A 70 -11.59 1.92 2.02
N GLU A 71 -10.30 2.28 2.03
CA GLU A 71 -9.76 3.30 2.92
C GLU A 71 -10.44 4.66 2.68
N GLU A 72 -11.36 5.02 3.58
CA GLU A 72 -12.16 6.25 3.50
C GLU A 72 -11.35 7.50 3.72
N VAL A 73 -10.38 7.46 4.64
CA VAL A 73 -9.61 8.64 5.02
C VAL A 73 -8.72 9.07 3.84
N GLN A 74 -8.03 8.13 3.20
CA GLN A 74 -7.23 8.35 2.01
C GLN A 74 -8.10 8.76 0.83
N LEU A 75 -9.31 8.20 0.67
CA LEU A 75 -10.26 8.66 -0.35
C LEU A 75 -10.65 10.12 -0.12
N ASN A 76 -10.94 10.50 1.13
CA ASN A 76 -11.28 11.89 1.47
C ASN A 76 -10.10 12.82 1.16
N PHE A 77 -8.88 12.47 1.58
CA PHE A 77 -7.67 13.24 1.23
C PHE A 77 -7.45 13.33 -0.28
N PHE A 78 -7.69 12.25 -1.02
CA PHE A 78 -7.58 12.26 -2.49
C PHE A 78 -8.55 13.27 -3.11
N ASN A 79 -9.81 13.26 -2.66
CA ASN A 79 -10.84 14.16 -3.16
C ASN A 79 -10.61 15.63 -2.72
N GLU A 80 -10.15 15.86 -1.49
CA GLU A 80 -9.77 17.18 -1.00
C GLU A 80 -8.57 17.75 -1.76
N ALA A 81 -7.55 16.93 -1.99
CA ALA A 81 -6.42 17.28 -2.85
C ALA A 81 -6.90 17.66 -4.26
N ALA A 82 -7.82 16.89 -4.86
CA ALA A 82 -8.38 17.21 -6.16
C ALA A 82 -9.09 18.59 -6.15
N MET A 83 -9.93 18.85 -5.14
CA MET A 83 -10.62 20.14 -4.99
C MET A 83 -9.63 21.31 -4.82
N SER A 84 -8.56 21.13 -4.04
CA SER A 84 -7.52 22.15 -3.87
C SER A 84 -6.81 22.51 -5.17
N MET A 85 -6.79 21.59 -6.14
CA MET A 85 -6.25 21.79 -7.49
C MET A 85 -7.30 22.34 -8.48
N GLY A 86 -8.49 22.70 -8.01
CA GLY A 86 -9.62 23.12 -8.86
C GLY A 86 -10.25 21.98 -9.67
N LYS A 87 -10.01 20.72 -9.30
CA LYS A 87 -10.60 19.53 -9.94
C LYS A 87 -11.80 19.03 -9.12
N PRO A 88 -12.80 18.38 -9.74
CA PRO A 88 -13.96 17.88 -9.01
C PRO A 88 -13.64 16.63 -8.15
N ALA A 89 -14.29 16.53 -6.99
CA ALA A 89 -14.21 15.39 -6.06
C ALA A 89 -15.11 14.21 -6.52
N ASN A 90 -14.76 13.58 -7.63
CA ASN A 90 -15.62 12.56 -8.25
C ASN A 90 -15.16 11.11 -8.02
N THR A 91 -14.20 10.88 -7.12
CA THR A 91 -13.73 9.52 -6.83
C THR A 91 -14.59 8.89 -5.76
N SER A 92 -15.18 7.73 -6.06
CA SER A 92 -15.90 6.88 -5.10
C SER A 92 -14.99 5.79 -4.54
N LEU A 93 -15.42 5.11 -3.46
CA LEU A 93 -14.70 3.96 -2.90
C LEU A 93 -14.43 2.87 -3.94
N ILE A 94 -15.41 2.58 -4.80
CA ILE A 94 -15.28 1.60 -5.88
C ILE A 94 -14.24 2.05 -6.91
N GLY A 95 -14.21 3.35 -7.24
CA GLY A 95 -13.22 3.92 -8.15
C GLY A 95 -11.82 4.06 -7.54
N PHE A 96 -11.72 4.04 -6.21
CA PHE A 96 -10.46 4.20 -5.48
C PHE A 96 -9.68 2.89 -5.33
N TYR A 97 -10.39 1.78 -5.08
CA TYR A 97 -9.76 0.47 -4.88
C TYR A 97 -8.76 0.05 -5.98
N PRO A 98 -9.04 0.23 -7.29
CA PRO A 98 -8.06 -0.06 -8.34
C PRO A 98 -6.72 0.68 -8.17
N ARG A 99 -6.71 1.88 -7.57
CA ARG A 99 -5.49 2.65 -7.33
C ARG A 99 -4.64 2.05 -6.20
N VAL A 100 -5.31 1.61 -5.12
CA VAL A 100 -4.66 0.86 -4.02
C VAL A 100 -4.05 -0.42 -4.58
N ARG A 101 -4.84 -1.22 -5.30
CA ARG A 101 -4.37 -2.47 -5.90
C ARG A 101 -3.18 -2.24 -6.83
N ASN A 102 -3.27 -1.29 -7.77
CA ASN A 102 -2.18 -1.02 -8.71
C ASN A 102 -0.87 -0.64 -7.99
N THR A 103 -0.94 0.08 -6.87
CA THR A 103 0.24 0.45 -6.08
C THR A 103 0.85 -0.77 -5.40
N LEU A 104 0.01 -1.60 -4.78
CA LEU A 104 0.46 -2.85 -4.16
C LEU A 104 1.02 -3.83 -5.20
N ASP A 105 0.39 -3.97 -6.35
CA ASP A 105 0.87 -4.82 -7.45
C ASP A 105 2.24 -4.34 -7.96
N ARG A 106 2.42 -3.02 -8.07
CA ARG A 106 3.69 -2.39 -8.48
C ARG A 106 4.84 -2.79 -7.53
N GLN A 107 4.58 -2.73 -6.22
CA GLN A 107 5.54 -3.08 -5.15
C GLN A 107 5.73 -4.59 -5.02
N ASN A 108 4.70 -5.39 -5.29
CA ASN A 108 4.75 -6.85 -5.23
C ASN A 108 5.57 -7.50 -6.36
N ARG A 109 6.11 -6.70 -7.28
CA ARG A 109 7.14 -7.15 -8.25
C ARG A 109 8.51 -7.37 -7.60
N TYR A 110 8.75 -6.81 -6.42
CA TYR A 110 10.00 -6.95 -5.69
C TYR A 110 9.94 -8.18 -4.78
N PRO A 111 10.98 -9.04 -4.78
CA PRO A 111 10.96 -10.31 -4.04
C PRO A 111 10.96 -10.15 -2.52
N ASN A 112 11.33 -8.97 -2.02
CA ASN A 112 11.38 -8.61 -0.61
C ASN A 112 10.15 -7.80 -0.16
N PHE A 113 9.07 -7.76 -0.94
CA PHE A 113 7.82 -7.08 -0.57
C PHE A 113 6.64 -8.05 -0.51
N VAL A 114 5.77 -7.86 0.48
CA VAL A 114 4.43 -8.50 0.56
C VAL A 114 3.37 -7.51 1.02
N SER A 115 2.09 -7.82 0.84
CA SER A 115 0.99 -6.98 1.31
C SER A 115 -0.12 -7.77 2.00
N CYS A 116 -0.82 -7.13 2.94
CA CYS A 116 -2.03 -7.64 3.57
C CYS A 116 -3.18 -6.68 3.25
N LEU A 117 -4.11 -7.11 2.40
CA LEU A 117 -5.23 -6.28 1.96
C LEU A 117 -6.52 -6.71 2.66
N VAL A 118 -7.04 -5.83 3.51
CA VAL A 118 -8.17 -6.06 4.42
C VAL A 118 -9.46 -5.42 3.86
N PRO A 119 -10.61 -6.12 3.83
CA PRO A 119 -11.87 -5.66 3.23
C PRO A 119 -12.66 -4.77 4.19
N LEU A 120 -11.99 -3.81 4.82
CA LEU A 120 -12.61 -2.87 5.75
C LEU A 120 -12.62 -1.47 5.15
N ARG A 121 -13.32 -0.56 5.84
CA ARG A 121 -13.40 0.87 5.54
C ARG A 121 -12.70 1.67 6.64
N HIS A 122 -11.42 1.35 6.90
CA HIS A 122 -10.73 1.85 8.09
C HIS A 122 -9.33 2.43 7.79
N HIS A 123 -8.97 3.40 8.61
CA HIS A 123 -7.64 4.00 8.81
C HIS A 123 -7.42 4.14 10.32
N SER A 124 -6.42 3.56 10.96
CA SER A 124 -5.36 2.64 10.53
C SER A 124 -5.38 1.38 11.40
N PHE A 125 -4.67 0.30 11.05
CA PHE A 125 -4.79 -0.98 11.77
C PHE A 125 -3.96 -1.03 13.06
N HIS A 126 -2.79 -0.38 13.11
CA HIS A 126 -1.88 -0.41 14.27
C HIS A 126 -2.28 0.54 15.39
N THR A 127 -3.24 1.44 15.16
CA THR A 127 -3.70 2.41 16.16
C THR A 127 -4.82 1.88 17.06
N CYS A 128 -5.41 0.74 16.72
CA CYS A 128 -6.50 0.14 17.50
C CYS A 128 -6.27 -1.36 17.70
N SER A 129 -6.17 -1.78 18.98
CA SER A 129 -5.90 -3.18 19.36
C SER A 129 -6.91 -4.17 18.79
N ALA A 130 -8.16 -3.74 18.57
CA ALA A 130 -9.25 -4.57 18.06
C ALA A 130 -9.00 -5.13 16.65
N PHE A 131 -8.06 -4.57 15.88
CA PHE A 131 -7.71 -5.09 14.56
C PHE A 131 -6.64 -6.18 14.59
N PHE A 132 -5.83 -6.23 15.65
CA PHE A 132 -4.77 -7.23 15.78
C PHE A 132 -5.33 -8.64 15.87
N ASP A 133 -6.48 -8.82 16.52
CA ASP A 133 -7.14 -10.12 16.70
C ASP A 133 -8.08 -10.49 15.53
N ARG A 134 -8.24 -9.60 14.53
CA ARG A 134 -9.13 -9.88 13.39
C ARG A 134 -8.51 -10.94 12.49
N PRO A 135 -9.24 -12.01 12.13
CA PRO A 135 -8.75 -13.04 11.21
C PRO A 135 -8.37 -12.45 9.85
N VAL A 136 -7.16 -12.78 9.39
CA VAL A 136 -6.64 -12.33 8.08
C VAL A 136 -6.58 -13.43 7.01
N GLY A 137 -7.13 -14.61 7.30
CA GLY A 137 -7.28 -15.70 6.34
C GLY A 137 -5.94 -16.31 5.90
N ALA A 138 -5.95 -17.10 4.82
CA ALA A 138 -4.75 -17.69 4.21
C ALA A 138 -3.82 -18.48 5.16
N GLY A 139 -4.39 -19.12 6.19
CA GLY A 139 -3.64 -19.88 7.20
C GLY A 139 -3.19 -19.08 8.41
N TYR A 140 -3.45 -17.77 8.44
CA TYR A 140 -3.18 -16.90 9.59
C TYR A 140 -4.43 -16.73 10.44
N THR A 141 -4.24 -16.80 11.75
CA THR A 141 -5.31 -16.66 12.75
C THR A 141 -5.76 -15.23 12.94
N SER A 142 -4.87 -14.26 12.71
CA SER A 142 -5.11 -12.84 12.97
C SER A 142 -4.10 -11.92 12.25
N LEU A 143 -4.34 -10.61 12.21
CA LEU A 143 -3.37 -9.65 11.67
C LEU A 143 -2.06 -9.71 12.47
N ALA A 144 -2.16 -9.80 13.80
CA ALA A 144 -0.99 -9.97 14.66
C ALA A 144 -0.20 -11.23 14.35
N ASP A 145 -0.87 -12.34 14.03
CA ASP A 145 -0.23 -13.59 13.63
C ASP A 145 0.52 -13.44 12.30
N TRP A 146 -0.10 -12.80 11.31
CA TRP A 146 0.56 -12.49 10.05
C TRP A 146 1.80 -11.60 10.24
N GLU A 147 1.70 -10.56 11.06
CA GLU A 147 2.83 -9.66 11.34
C GLU A 147 3.95 -10.34 12.12
N ARG A 148 3.62 -11.17 13.12
CA ARG A 148 4.60 -11.97 13.85
C ARG A 148 5.34 -12.91 12.92
N GLN A 149 4.63 -13.58 12.01
CA GLN A 149 5.26 -14.47 11.02
C GLN A 149 6.09 -13.69 10.01
N PHE A 150 5.64 -12.51 9.58
CA PHE A 150 6.41 -11.60 8.72
C PHE A 150 7.75 -11.23 9.36
N VAL A 151 7.75 -10.84 10.64
CA VAL A 151 8.97 -10.48 11.37
C VAL A 151 9.85 -11.71 11.64
N ALA A 152 9.26 -12.86 11.96
CA ALA A 152 10.00 -14.07 12.36
C ALA A 152 10.61 -14.86 11.19
N ASP A 153 9.99 -14.87 10.01
CA ASP A 153 10.51 -15.60 8.84
C ASP A 153 11.67 -14.82 8.22
N THR A 154 12.89 -14.90 8.77
CA THR A 154 14.11 -14.37 8.13
C THR A 154 14.89 -15.56 7.55
N PRO A 155 15.15 -15.67 6.23
CA PRO A 155 15.24 -14.64 5.18
C PRO A 155 13.98 -14.48 4.30
N HIS A 156 12.79 -14.38 4.91
CA HIS A 156 11.53 -13.92 4.30
C HIS A 156 11.11 -14.74 3.06
N SER A 157 11.63 -15.97 2.96
CA SER A 157 11.53 -16.84 1.79
C SER A 157 10.24 -17.66 1.76
N ARG A 158 9.30 -17.45 2.68
CA ARG A 158 7.99 -18.13 2.67
C ARG A 158 6.81 -17.17 2.68
N LEU A 159 7.06 -15.87 2.79
CA LEU A 159 6.01 -14.87 2.85
C LEU A 159 5.28 -14.72 1.51
N ARG A 160 3.98 -14.45 1.61
CA ARG A 160 3.07 -14.22 0.49
C ARG A 160 2.15 -13.07 0.83
N SER A 161 1.82 -12.26 -0.17
CA SER A 161 0.77 -11.27 -0.06
C SER A 161 -0.58 -11.96 0.13
N VAL A 162 -1.38 -11.44 1.05
CA VAL A 162 -2.69 -11.97 1.42
C VAL A 162 -3.77 -10.94 1.12
N CYS A 163 -4.90 -11.42 0.60
CA CYS A 163 -6.08 -10.61 0.37
C CYS A 163 -7.27 -11.27 1.05
N LEU A 164 -7.92 -10.50 1.92
CA LEU A 164 -9.07 -10.96 2.67
C LEU A 164 -10.35 -10.70 1.87
N ASP A 165 -11.09 -11.76 1.57
CA ASP A 165 -12.46 -11.68 1.08
C ASP A 165 -13.42 -12.04 2.20
N GLY A 166 -14.06 -11.01 2.75
CA GLY A 166 -15.08 -11.13 3.78
C GLY A 166 -16.30 -11.86 3.24
N LYS A 167 -16.37 -13.18 3.43
CA LYS A 167 -17.63 -13.90 3.26
C LYS A 167 -18.58 -13.43 4.37
N ASN A 168 -19.55 -12.62 3.93
CA ASN A 168 -20.60 -11.85 4.63
C ASN A 168 -20.09 -10.47 5.08
N GLU A 169 -20.53 -9.33 4.53
CA GLU A 169 -21.87 -8.95 4.06
C GLU A 169 -21.83 -8.11 2.75
N THR A 170 -22.68 -8.51 1.80
CA THR A 170 -23.19 -7.74 0.64
C THR A 170 -22.19 -7.09 -0.35
N ALA A 171 -21.78 -7.91 -1.33
CA ALA A 171 -21.56 -7.62 -2.75
C ALA A 171 -20.88 -6.29 -3.17
N VAL A 172 -19.54 -6.31 -3.25
CA VAL A 172 -18.81 -6.21 -4.53
C VAL A 172 -17.61 -7.17 -4.48
N THR A 173 -17.75 -8.29 -5.18
CA THR A 173 -16.79 -9.37 -5.36
C THR A 173 -15.50 -8.85 -6.01
N LEU A 174 -14.37 -8.68 -5.30
CA LEU A 174 -13.04 -8.51 -5.92
C LEU A 174 -11.85 -8.93 -5.01
N CYS A 175 -11.69 -10.22 -4.67
CA CYS A 175 -10.57 -11.00 -5.24
C CYS A 175 -11.10 -11.60 -6.53
N ASP A 176 -11.12 -10.81 -7.61
CA ASP A 176 -11.85 -11.24 -8.80
C ASP A 176 -11.14 -12.41 -9.47
N LYS A 177 -11.92 -13.45 -9.76
CA LYS A 177 -11.51 -14.57 -10.61
C LYS A 177 -11.25 -14.13 -12.05
N SER A 178 -11.51 -12.88 -12.42
CA SER A 178 -11.30 -12.31 -13.75
C SER A 178 -9.86 -11.84 -14.03
N VAL A 179 -9.03 -11.71 -12.99
CA VAL A 179 -7.59 -11.48 -13.13
C VAL A 179 -6.89 -12.57 -12.33
N GLY A 180 -6.51 -13.65 -13.01
CA GLY A 180 -6.04 -14.89 -12.40
C GLY A 180 -4.87 -14.71 -11.42
N LEU A 181 -5.18 -14.40 -10.17
CA LEU A 181 -4.34 -14.71 -9.04
C LEU A 181 -4.70 -16.14 -8.62
N LYS A 182 -4.09 -17.09 -9.33
CA LYS A 182 -3.64 -18.32 -8.69
C LYS A 182 -2.91 -17.90 -7.41
N GLU A 183 -2.93 -18.72 -6.37
CA GLU A 183 -2.00 -18.60 -5.26
C GLU A 183 -0.68 -18.00 -5.75
N PHE A 184 -0.19 -16.91 -5.13
CA PHE A 184 1.12 -16.34 -5.45
C PHE A 184 2.19 -17.39 -5.10
N VAL A 185 2.38 -18.35 -5.99
CA VAL A 185 3.41 -19.37 -5.97
C VAL A 185 4.52 -18.81 -6.82
N ARG A 186 5.68 -18.63 -6.18
CA ARG A 186 6.94 -18.22 -6.82
C ARG A 186 7.16 -19.06 -8.08
N PRO A 187 7.57 -18.50 -9.21
CA PRO A 187 8.29 -19.28 -10.20
C PRO A 187 9.58 -19.78 -9.53
N ASN A 188 9.82 -21.09 -9.61
CA ASN A 188 11.09 -21.69 -9.19
C ASN A 188 12.26 -21.11 -9.96
#